data_AF-A0A662P1L5-F1
#
_entry.id   AF-A0A662P1L5-F1
#
_cell.length_a   1.000
_cell.length_b   1.000
_cell.length_c   1.000
_cell.angle_alpha   90.00
_cell.angle_beta   90.00
_cell.angle_gamma   90.00
#
_symmetry.space_group_name_H-M   'P 1'
#
loop_
_entity.id
_entity.type
_entity.pdbx_description
1 polymer ?
#
loop_
_entity_poly.entity_id
_entity_poly.type
_entity_poly.pdbx_seq_one_letter_code
_entity_poly.pdbx_strand_id
1 'polypeptide(L)'
;VSGITPALHVNTLATLLHDISKADFNFVFLIYIMGLTHTFLDAIPSTFLGIPEEETSLSVLPAHRLVHQGKGLEVINIAITASTLALIFALPLLPLYLKLAPLYKPEFGKLFVLILSLFLILTERGIKKIHALLIFMLSGALGLMVDALPLKEPYFHIFVGLFGVPALIVGMENRKFEVGEGEIEISRWRILKFSFFGTLLGALASILPTFTSSQAALMGSFLSKEERSFLTIAFSVNTANYFFSMGNFYLTGRTRNGILALIRESYPILSEREFLILIFGSFCAAALVNLYGLALGRGIGKALTGVDYRKLNISILSAVFMLSFYFDGIFGILTLIAAASVGYTAIELGVKRTNCMGVLMLRILIK
;
A
#
# COMPACT_ATOMS: atom_id res chain seq x y z
N VAL A 1 8.48 4.10 12.70
CA VAL A 1 9.50 4.67 11.79
C VAL A 1 9.10 4.46 10.34
N SER A 2 9.03 3.22 9.84
CA SER A 2 8.60 2.92 8.45
C SER A 2 7.31 3.66 8.03
N GLY A 3 6.25 3.62 8.84
CA GLY A 3 4.98 4.30 8.50
C GLY A 3 5.02 5.83 8.50
N ILE A 4 6.07 6.47 9.00
CA ILE A 4 6.16 7.94 9.06
C ILE A 4 7.35 8.50 8.29
N THR A 5 8.29 7.65 7.86
CA THR A 5 9.44 8.08 7.06
C THR A 5 9.06 7.99 5.58
N PRO A 6 9.01 9.12 4.87
CA PRO A 6 8.68 9.14 3.46
C PRO A 6 9.61 8.26 2.63
N ALA A 7 9.05 7.53 1.66
CA ALA A 7 9.77 6.64 0.73
C ALA A 7 10.50 5.42 1.36
N LEU A 8 10.54 5.27 2.69
CA LEU A 8 10.98 4.03 3.33
C LEU A 8 9.81 3.08 3.51
N HIS A 9 9.59 2.22 2.52
CA HIS A 9 8.60 1.16 2.63
C HIS A 9 9.06 0.11 3.65
N VAL A 10 8.10 -0.56 4.29
CA VAL A 10 8.40 -1.53 5.34
C VAL A 10 9.21 -2.73 4.83
N ASN A 11 9.05 -3.11 3.56
CA ASN A 11 9.82 -4.18 2.93
C ASN A 11 11.32 -3.85 2.91
N THR A 12 11.68 -2.61 2.55
CA THR A 12 13.07 -2.14 2.51
C THR A 12 13.68 -2.09 3.91
N LEU A 13 12.91 -1.70 4.92
CA LEU A 13 13.41 -1.72 6.29
C LEU A 13 13.59 -3.16 6.80
N ALA A 14 12.69 -4.06 6.42
CA ALA A 14 12.78 -5.46 6.80
C ALA A 14 14.01 -6.15 6.20
N THR A 15 14.35 -5.88 4.94
CA THR A 15 15.57 -6.42 4.31
C THR A 15 16.83 -5.89 4.97
N LEU A 16 16.90 -4.59 5.28
CA LEU A 16 18.02 -4.01 6.04
C LEU A 16 18.18 -4.63 7.44
N LEU A 17 17.08 -4.97 8.11
CA LEU A 17 17.11 -5.62 9.43
C LEU A 17 17.48 -7.11 9.33
N HIS A 18 17.18 -7.76 8.21
CA HIS A 18 17.50 -9.17 7.99
C HIS A 18 19.00 -9.42 7.99
N ASP A 19 19.78 -8.54 7.38
CA ASP A 19 21.25 -8.65 7.34
C ASP A 19 21.92 -8.57 8.73
N ILE A 20 21.19 -8.06 9.74
CA ILE A 20 21.73 -7.75 11.07
C ILE A 20 21.23 -8.74 12.13
N SER A 21 20.08 -9.38 11.92
CA SER A 21 19.42 -10.22 12.92
C SER A 21 19.45 -11.70 12.57
N LYS A 22 19.55 -12.56 13.60
CA LYS A 22 19.27 -13.99 13.43
C LYS A 22 17.79 -14.19 13.09
N ALA A 23 17.52 -15.14 12.21
CA ALA A 23 16.18 -15.52 11.82
C ALA A 23 15.51 -16.43 12.86
N ASP A 24 15.06 -15.84 13.96
CA ASP A 24 14.24 -16.51 14.97
C ASP A 24 12.81 -15.95 14.99
N PHE A 25 11.95 -16.53 15.83
CA PHE A 25 10.57 -16.05 15.95
C PHE A 25 10.48 -14.61 16.50
N ASN A 26 11.44 -14.15 17.29
CA ASN A 26 11.45 -12.76 17.78
C ASN A 26 11.63 -11.78 16.62
N PHE A 27 12.52 -12.11 15.68
CA PHE A 27 12.68 -11.35 14.45
C PHE A 27 11.40 -11.35 13.63
N VAL A 28 10.76 -12.52 13.43
CA VAL A 28 9.46 -12.63 12.74
C VAL A 28 8.40 -11.76 13.38
N PHE A 29 8.27 -11.83 14.71
CA PHE A 29 7.32 -11.01 15.47
C PHE A 29 7.60 -9.53 15.28
N LEU A 30 8.86 -9.09 15.40
CA LEU A 30 9.27 -7.70 15.22
C LEU A 30 8.88 -7.17 13.83
N ILE A 31 9.32 -7.84 12.76
CA ILE A 31 9.07 -7.36 11.39
C ILE A 31 7.59 -7.43 11.02
N TYR A 32 6.87 -8.46 11.50
CA TYR A 32 5.43 -8.57 11.26
C TYR A 32 4.66 -7.44 11.94
N ILE A 33 4.92 -7.17 13.23
CA ILE A 33 4.27 -6.09 13.99
C ILE A 33 4.66 -4.72 13.43
N MET A 34 5.90 -4.55 12.97
CA MET A 34 6.35 -3.35 12.26
C MET A 34 5.54 -3.12 10.98
N GLY A 35 5.33 -4.16 10.17
CA GLY A 35 4.47 -4.09 8.97
C GLY A 35 3.01 -3.80 9.27
N LEU A 36 2.45 -4.46 10.28
CA LEU A 36 1.09 -4.15 10.68
C LEU A 36 0.96 -2.70 11.17
N THR A 37 1.91 -2.24 11.99
CA THR A 37 1.91 -0.84 12.47
C THR A 37 2.05 0.15 11.31
N HIS A 38 2.81 -0.23 10.26
CA HIS A 38 2.96 0.58 9.06
C HIS A 38 1.62 0.82 8.35
N THR A 39 0.74 -0.19 8.20
CA THR A 39 -0.58 -0.03 7.53
C THR A 39 -1.55 0.91 8.25
N PHE A 40 -1.26 1.31 9.49
CA PHE A 40 -2.03 2.33 10.21
C PHE A 40 -1.43 3.73 10.05
N LEU A 41 -0.10 3.82 9.97
CA LEU A 41 0.64 5.07 10.07
C LEU A 41 1.06 5.62 8.71
N ASP A 42 1.14 4.79 7.67
CA ASP A 42 1.37 5.14 6.26
C ASP A 42 0.43 6.26 5.75
N ALA A 43 -0.76 6.35 6.34
CA ALA A 43 -1.70 7.44 6.12
C ALA A 43 -1.10 8.81 6.42
N ILE A 44 -0.14 8.95 7.34
CA ILE A 44 0.47 10.23 7.72
C ILE A 44 1.27 10.84 6.57
N PRO A 45 2.34 10.20 6.06
CA PRO A 45 3.08 10.73 4.93
C PRO A 45 2.20 10.81 3.67
N SER A 46 1.31 9.83 3.44
CA SER A 46 0.39 9.83 2.29
C SER A 46 -0.55 11.05 2.30
N THR A 47 -1.07 11.41 3.47
CA THR A 47 -1.98 12.55 3.66
C THR A 47 -1.23 13.87 3.51
N PHE A 48 -0.19 14.10 4.33
CA PHE A 48 0.45 15.41 4.42
C PHE A 48 1.46 15.70 3.30
N LEU A 49 2.11 14.67 2.76
CA LEU A 49 3.14 14.83 1.72
C LEU A 49 2.65 14.44 0.33
N GLY A 50 1.47 13.83 0.22
CA GLY A 50 0.95 13.35 -1.05
C GLY A 50 1.76 12.19 -1.63
N ILE A 51 2.53 11.47 -0.80
CA ILE A 51 3.41 10.39 -1.24
C ILE A 51 2.60 9.09 -1.26
N PRO A 52 2.28 8.53 -2.44
CA PRO A 52 1.56 7.27 -2.55
C PRO A 52 2.44 6.11 -2.14
N GLU A 53 1.81 5.14 -1.49
CA GLU A 53 2.31 3.78 -1.46
C GLU A 53 1.65 2.96 -2.57
N GLU A 54 2.23 1.81 -2.90
CA GLU A 54 1.71 0.91 -3.94
C GLU A 54 0.24 0.54 -3.67
N GLU A 55 -0.04 0.16 -2.42
CA GLU A 55 -1.37 -0.28 -2.01
C GLU A 55 -2.36 0.90 -2.00
N THR A 56 -1.93 2.10 -1.60
CA THR A 56 -2.79 3.27 -1.32
C THR A 56 -2.67 4.41 -2.36
N SER A 57 -2.09 4.14 -3.54
CA SER A 57 -1.79 5.14 -4.57
C SER A 57 -2.98 5.98 -5.06
N LEU A 58 -4.21 5.45 -5.01
CA LEU A 58 -5.43 6.21 -5.36
C LEU A 58 -6.06 6.97 -4.20
N SER A 59 -5.78 6.58 -2.96
CA SER A 59 -6.27 7.29 -1.76
C SER A 59 -5.55 8.61 -1.50
N VAL A 60 -4.34 8.79 -2.06
CA VAL A 60 -3.58 10.03 -1.94
C VAL A 60 -4.37 11.24 -2.41
N LEU A 61 -5.03 11.18 -3.57
CA LEU A 61 -5.69 12.36 -4.13
C LEU A 61 -6.90 12.81 -3.27
N PRO A 62 -7.83 11.92 -2.86
CA PRO A 62 -8.85 12.24 -1.86
C PRO A 62 -8.28 12.78 -0.54
N ALA A 63 -7.24 12.14 0.02
CA ALA A 63 -6.60 12.57 1.26
C ALA A 63 -6.01 13.99 1.13
N HIS A 64 -5.28 14.23 0.05
CA HIS A 64 -4.65 15.52 -0.23
C HIS A 64 -5.68 16.64 -0.45
N ARG A 65 -6.83 16.35 -1.06
CA ARG A 65 -7.96 17.31 -1.14
C ARG A 65 -8.49 17.68 0.25
N LEU A 66 -8.61 16.71 1.16
CA LEU A 66 -9.05 16.97 2.53
C LEU A 66 -8.00 17.75 3.33
N VAL A 67 -6.70 17.53 3.10
CA VAL A 67 -5.63 18.34 3.70
C VAL A 67 -5.74 19.81 3.34
N HIS A 68 -6.02 20.13 2.08
CA HIS A 68 -6.25 21.51 1.65
C HIS A 68 -7.48 22.16 2.29
N GLN A 69 -8.40 21.36 2.84
CA GLN A 69 -9.56 21.84 3.59
C GLN A 69 -9.28 21.94 5.09
N GLY A 70 -8.02 21.75 5.53
CA GLY A 70 -7.64 21.68 6.94
C GLY A 70 -7.96 20.34 7.61
N LYS A 71 -8.42 19.33 6.86
CA LYS A 71 -8.95 18.06 7.37
C LYS A 71 -7.93 16.91 7.34
N GLY A 72 -6.64 17.25 7.41
CA GLY A 72 -5.57 16.25 7.41
C GLY A 72 -5.66 15.29 8.60
N LEU A 73 -5.92 15.82 9.82
CA LEU A 73 -6.07 14.98 11.01
C LEU A 73 -7.31 14.10 10.98
N GLU A 74 -8.39 14.56 10.33
CA GLU A 74 -9.56 13.71 10.09
C GLU A 74 -9.17 12.48 9.27
N VAL A 75 -8.37 12.63 8.20
CA VAL A 75 -7.91 11.50 7.39
C VAL A 75 -7.10 10.51 8.22
N ILE A 76 -6.21 10.99 9.10
CA ILE A 76 -5.45 10.13 10.01
C ILE A 76 -6.37 9.39 10.98
N ASN A 77 -7.38 10.08 11.52
CA ASN A 77 -8.35 9.46 12.42
C ASN A 77 -9.20 8.40 11.71
N ILE A 78 -9.61 8.66 10.45
CA ILE A 78 -10.28 7.67 9.60
C ILE A 78 -9.36 6.46 9.38
N ALA A 79 -8.07 6.67 9.07
CA ALA A 79 -7.12 5.58 8.83
C ALA A 79 -6.95 4.67 10.06
N ILE A 80 -6.73 5.27 11.23
CA ILE A 80 -6.57 4.53 12.50
C ILE A 80 -7.88 3.79 12.83
N THR A 81 -9.02 4.47 12.75
CA THR A 81 -10.34 3.89 13.07
C THR A 81 -10.69 2.74 12.12
N ALA A 82 -10.55 2.95 10.81
CA ALA A 82 -10.86 1.97 9.78
C ALA A 82 -9.96 0.74 9.88
N SER A 83 -8.65 0.93 10.08
CA SER A 83 -7.69 -0.17 10.26
C SER A 83 -7.97 -0.97 11.55
N THR A 84 -8.37 -0.30 12.62
CA THR A 84 -8.77 -0.97 13.88
C THR A 84 -10.03 -1.80 13.68
N LEU A 85 -11.06 -1.21 13.06
CA LEU A 85 -12.30 -1.93 12.73
C LEU A 85 -12.02 -3.10 11.80
N ALA A 86 -11.10 -2.97 10.86
CA ALA A 86 -10.71 -4.04 9.96
C ALA A 86 -10.14 -5.25 10.71
N LEU A 87 -9.28 -5.05 11.72
CA LEU A 87 -8.80 -6.13 12.57
C LEU A 87 -9.92 -6.76 13.41
N ILE A 88 -10.80 -5.92 13.99
CA ILE A 88 -11.95 -6.39 14.78
C ILE A 88 -12.86 -7.27 13.91
N PHE A 89 -13.16 -6.87 12.68
CA PHE A 89 -13.96 -7.65 11.74
C PHE A 89 -13.21 -8.85 11.17
N ALA A 90 -11.88 -8.77 11.03
CA ALA A 90 -11.08 -9.87 10.51
C ALA A 90 -11.11 -11.09 11.43
N LEU A 91 -11.16 -10.90 12.76
CA LEU A 91 -11.17 -12.00 13.72
C LEU A 91 -12.34 -12.98 13.55
N PRO A 92 -13.62 -12.55 13.55
CA PRO A 92 -14.74 -13.47 13.29
C PRO A 92 -14.78 -14.00 11.85
N LEU A 93 -14.17 -13.29 10.89
CA LEU A 93 -14.06 -13.74 9.50
C LEU A 93 -12.94 -14.76 9.30
N LEU A 94 -11.95 -14.83 10.21
CA LEU A 94 -10.77 -15.68 10.08
C LEU A 94 -11.12 -17.17 9.95
N PRO A 95 -12.01 -17.79 10.75
CA PRO A 95 -12.35 -19.20 10.59
C PRO A 95 -12.95 -19.53 9.21
N LEU A 96 -13.75 -18.60 8.65
CA LEU A 96 -14.28 -18.74 7.30
C LEU A 96 -13.16 -18.60 6.26
N TYR A 97 -12.30 -17.60 6.42
CA TYR A 97 -11.15 -17.38 5.57
C TYR A 97 -10.22 -18.59 5.52
N LEU A 98 -9.91 -19.19 6.67
CA LEU A 98 -9.02 -20.36 6.76
C LEU A 98 -9.59 -21.59 6.03
N LYS A 99 -10.92 -21.68 5.85
CA LYS A 99 -11.56 -22.71 5.02
C LYS A 99 -11.52 -22.39 3.53
N LEU A 100 -11.60 -21.10 3.17
CA LEU A 100 -11.67 -20.65 1.78
C LEU A 100 -10.30 -20.51 1.11
N ALA A 101 -9.29 -20.01 1.83
CA ALA A 101 -7.97 -19.74 1.29
C ALA A 101 -7.30 -20.97 0.63
N PRO A 102 -7.38 -22.19 1.19
CA PRO A 102 -6.82 -23.39 0.55
C PRO A 102 -7.50 -23.80 -0.76
N LEU A 103 -8.76 -23.35 -0.99
CA LEU A 103 -9.50 -23.67 -2.21
C LEU A 103 -9.05 -22.84 -3.43
N TYR A 104 -8.22 -21.82 -3.22
CA TYR A 104 -7.72 -20.98 -4.29
C TYR A 104 -6.81 -21.75 -5.24
N LYS A 105 -7.14 -21.68 -6.53
CA LYS A 105 -6.35 -22.24 -7.62
C LYS A 105 -5.76 -21.12 -8.49
N PRO A 106 -4.52 -21.27 -9.00
CA PRO A 106 -3.88 -20.25 -9.84
C PRO A 106 -4.66 -19.84 -11.08
N GLU A 107 -5.45 -20.74 -11.68
CA GLU A 107 -6.26 -20.47 -12.88
C GLU A 107 -7.33 -19.40 -12.59
N PHE A 108 -7.95 -19.46 -11.41
CA PHE A 108 -8.87 -18.40 -10.96
C PHE A 108 -8.15 -17.07 -10.78
N GLY A 109 -6.89 -17.12 -10.33
CA GLY A 109 -6.01 -15.95 -10.26
C GLY A 109 -5.84 -15.28 -11.62
N LYS A 110 -5.44 -16.04 -12.65
CA LYS A 110 -5.23 -15.49 -14.00
C LYS A 110 -6.52 -14.90 -14.58
N LEU A 111 -7.65 -15.59 -14.44
CA LEU A 111 -8.95 -15.09 -14.88
C LEU A 111 -9.34 -13.80 -14.14
N PHE A 112 -9.14 -13.75 -12.82
CA PHE A 112 -9.41 -12.56 -12.04
C PHE A 112 -8.54 -11.37 -12.48
N VAL A 113 -7.23 -11.58 -12.68
CA VAL A 113 -6.32 -10.54 -13.18
C VAL A 113 -6.76 -10.03 -14.54
N LEU A 114 -7.23 -10.90 -15.44
CA LEU A 114 -7.76 -10.49 -16.74
C LEU A 114 -8.98 -9.59 -16.58
N ILE A 115 -9.96 -10.02 -15.77
CA ILE A 115 -11.18 -9.25 -15.50
C ILE A 115 -10.84 -7.90 -14.86
N LEU A 116 -9.93 -7.89 -13.88
CA LEU A 116 -9.49 -6.68 -13.18
C LEU A 116 -8.75 -5.73 -14.13
N SER A 117 -7.89 -6.24 -15.01
CA SER A 117 -7.17 -5.44 -16.01
C SER A 117 -8.16 -4.76 -16.97
N LEU A 118 -9.12 -5.52 -17.49
CA LEU A 118 -10.18 -5.00 -18.34
C LEU A 118 -11.02 -3.97 -17.58
N PHE A 119 -11.39 -4.25 -16.34
CA PHE A 119 -12.14 -3.33 -15.50
C PHE A 119 -11.42 -1.99 -15.31
N LEU A 120 -10.12 -2.00 -14.99
CA LEU A 120 -9.34 -0.77 -14.79
C LEU A 120 -9.25 0.08 -16.06
N ILE A 121 -9.02 -0.56 -17.21
CA ILE A 121 -8.93 0.12 -18.52
C ILE A 121 -10.31 0.64 -18.96
N LEU A 122 -11.36 -0.16 -18.83
CA LEU A 122 -12.71 0.19 -19.31
C LEU A 122 -13.40 1.24 -18.44
N THR A 123 -12.98 1.38 -17.17
CA THR A 123 -13.47 2.44 -16.27
C THR A 123 -12.97 3.83 -16.66
N GLU A 124 -11.94 3.93 -17.49
CA GLU A 124 -11.47 5.20 -18.05
C GLU A 124 -12.44 5.76 -19.10
N ARG A 125 -12.46 7.09 -19.26
CA ARG A 125 -13.44 7.78 -20.12
C ARG A 125 -12.85 8.14 -21.49
N GLY A 126 -13.59 7.82 -22.56
CA GLY A 126 -13.25 8.23 -23.93
C GLY A 126 -11.85 7.78 -24.37
N ILE A 127 -11.06 8.71 -24.91
CA ILE A 127 -9.69 8.47 -25.38
C ILE A 127 -8.76 7.94 -24.27
N LYS A 128 -9.07 8.22 -23.00
CA LYS A 128 -8.27 7.74 -21.86
C LYS A 128 -8.23 6.22 -21.76
N LYS A 129 -9.18 5.49 -22.36
CA LYS A 129 -9.10 4.02 -22.47
C LYS A 129 -7.88 3.56 -23.26
N ILE A 130 -7.56 4.27 -24.35
CA ILE A 130 -6.38 3.97 -25.18
C ILE A 130 -5.11 4.31 -24.40
N HIS A 131 -5.08 5.48 -23.75
CA HIS A 131 -3.97 5.85 -22.88
C HIS A 131 -3.77 4.86 -21.73
N ALA A 132 -4.85 4.35 -21.13
CA ALA A 132 -4.80 3.34 -20.07
C ALA A 132 -4.26 2.01 -20.57
N LEU A 133 -4.70 1.55 -21.74
CA LEU A 133 -4.14 0.38 -22.39
C LEU A 133 -2.65 0.56 -22.68
N LEU A 134 -2.25 1.73 -23.19
CA LEU A 134 -0.85 2.07 -23.46
C LEU A 134 -0.01 2.00 -22.17
N ILE A 135 -0.45 2.67 -21.10
CA ILE A 135 0.25 2.64 -19.79
C ILE A 135 0.29 1.23 -19.20
N PHE A 136 -0.80 0.46 -19.32
CA PHE A 136 -0.83 -0.94 -18.89
C PHE A 136 0.19 -1.78 -19.65
N MET A 137 0.30 -1.62 -20.96
CA MET A 137 1.27 -2.35 -21.78
C MET A 137 2.71 -1.90 -21.53
N LEU A 138 2.97 -0.59 -21.39
CA LEU A 138 4.30 -0.06 -21.09
C LEU A 138 4.80 -0.52 -19.72
N SER A 139 3.96 -0.39 -18.69
CA SER A 139 4.29 -0.89 -17.34
C SER A 139 4.45 -2.41 -17.33
N GLY A 140 3.59 -3.15 -18.05
CA GLY A 140 3.71 -4.59 -18.21
C GLY A 140 4.99 -5.03 -18.90
N ALA A 141 5.40 -4.35 -19.97
CA ALA A 141 6.66 -4.61 -20.64
C ALA A 141 7.86 -4.38 -19.70
N LEU A 142 7.84 -3.29 -18.92
CA LEU A 142 8.84 -3.04 -17.89
C LEU A 142 8.92 -4.19 -16.88
N GLY A 143 7.77 -4.69 -16.42
CA GLY A 143 7.70 -5.81 -15.46
C GLY A 143 8.25 -7.13 -16.01
N LEU A 144 8.11 -7.38 -17.31
CA LEU A 144 8.70 -8.54 -17.98
C LEU A 144 10.22 -8.38 -18.15
N MET A 145 10.70 -7.18 -18.45
CA MET A 145 12.12 -6.88 -18.67
C MET A 145 12.95 -6.98 -17.39
N VAL A 146 12.35 -6.65 -16.24
CA VAL A 146 13.02 -6.67 -14.94
C VAL A 146 13.55 -8.05 -14.58
N ASP A 147 12.86 -9.13 -14.97
CA ASP A 147 13.32 -10.50 -14.73
C ASP A 147 14.61 -10.84 -15.52
N ALA A 148 14.95 -10.06 -16.55
CA ALA A 148 16.15 -10.24 -17.36
C ALA A 148 17.34 -9.39 -16.87
N LEU A 149 17.12 -8.49 -15.89
CA LEU A 149 18.16 -7.63 -15.32
C LEU A 149 18.72 -8.27 -14.04
N PRO A 150 20.01 -8.07 -13.71
CA PRO A 150 20.63 -8.60 -12.50
C PRO A 150 20.29 -7.75 -11.27
N LEU A 151 18.99 -7.59 -10.99
CA LEU A 151 18.47 -6.80 -9.88
C LEU A 151 18.21 -7.69 -8.66
N LYS A 152 18.75 -7.29 -7.51
CA LYS A 152 18.47 -7.86 -6.19
C LYS A 152 17.12 -7.36 -5.65
N GLU A 153 16.83 -6.07 -5.82
CA GLU A 153 15.63 -5.42 -5.28
C GLU A 153 14.77 -4.79 -6.40
N PRO A 154 14.32 -5.58 -7.40
CA PRO A 154 13.64 -5.05 -8.58
C PRO A 154 12.39 -4.24 -8.25
N TYR A 155 11.62 -4.70 -7.26
CA TYR A 155 10.35 -4.09 -6.89
C TYR A 155 10.51 -2.73 -6.23
N PHE A 156 11.61 -2.49 -5.51
CA PHE A 156 11.91 -1.17 -4.96
C PHE A 156 11.98 -0.12 -6.09
N HIS A 157 12.77 -0.37 -7.13
CA HIS A 157 12.94 0.59 -8.24
C HIS A 157 11.65 0.78 -9.03
N ILE A 158 10.94 -0.31 -9.33
CA ILE A 158 9.71 -0.28 -10.11
C ILE A 158 8.63 0.52 -9.41
N PHE A 159 8.35 0.21 -8.15
CA PHE A 159 7.19 0.78 -7.48
C PHE A 159 7.44 2.21 -7.03
N VAL A 160 8.64 2.49 -6.51
CA VAL A 160 9.04 3.85 -6.21
C VAL A 160 9.07 4.68 -7.50
N GLY A 161 9.54 4.12 -8.62
CA GLY A 161 9.48 4.79 -9.92
C GLY A 161 8.07 5.01 -10.44
N LEU A 162 7.20 4.00 -10.49
CA LEU A 162 5.86 4.12 -11.07
C LEU A 162 4.92 5.02 -10.24
N PHE A 163 5.08 5.03 -8.92
CA PHE A 163 4.13 5.69 -8.01
C PHE A 163 4.77 6.83 -7.20
N GLY A 164 5.93 6.58 -6.58
CA GLY A 164 6.59 7.51 -5.66
C GLY A 164 7.21 8.73 -6.34
N VAL A 165 8.11 8.53 -7.31
CA VAL A 165 8.83 9.60 -8.01
C VAL A 165 7.87 10.59 -8.70
N PRO A 166 6.88 10.15 -9.51
CA PRO A 166 5.91 11.06 -10.11
C PRO A 166 5.14 11.89 -9.07
N ALA A 167 4.78 11.29 -7.94
CA ALA A 167 4.12 12.01 -6.87
C ALA A 167 5.02 13.03 -6.18
N LEU A 168 6.28 12.70 -5.93
CA LEU A 168 7.27 13.62 -5.38
C LEU A 168 7.48 14.82 -6.31
N ILE A 169 7.53 14.60 -7.63
CA ILE A 169 7.67 15.64 -8.65
C ILE A 169 6.43 16.55 -8.65
N VAL A 170 5.22 15.98 -8.72
CA VAL A 170 3.96 16.75 -8.70
C VAL A 170 3.78 17.48 -7.38
N GLY A 171 4.21 16.88 -6.27
CA GLY A 171 4.14 17.47 -4.93
C GLY A 171 5.17 18.58 -4.66
N MET A 172 6.05 18.91 -5.61
CA MET A 172 7.02 20.02 -5.44
C MET A 172 6.38 21.40 -5.47
N GLU A 173 5.09 21.51 -5.80
CA GLU A 173 4.36 22.77 -5.68
C GLU A 173 4.26 23.19 -4.21
N ASN A 174 4.86 24.34 -3.88
CA ASN A 174 4.81 24.89 -2.53
C ASN A 174 3.38 25.32 -2.19
N ARG A 175 2.69 24.50 -1.41
CA ARG A 175 1.34 24.78 -0.93
C ARG A 175 1.33 24.75 0.59
N LYS A 176 0.87 25.84 1.18
CA LYS A 176 0.59 25.90 2.62
C LYS A 176 -0.68 25.10 2.89
N PHE A 177 -0.67 24.34 3.97
CA PHE A 177 -1.86 23.69 4.52
C PHE A 177 -1.93 23.99 6.01
N GLU A 178 -3.12 23.88 6.57
CA GLU A 178 -3.35 24.05 8.01
C GLU A 178 -3.66 22.70 8.64
N VAL A 179 -3.19 22.52 9.87
CA VAL A 179 -3.52 21.35 10.69
C VAL A 179 -4.79 21.68 11.46
N GLY A 180 -5.95 21.40 10.86
CA GLY A 180 -7.25 21.56 11.51
C GLY A 180 -7.56 20.42 12.48
N GLU A 181 -8.84 20.29 12.84
CA GLU A 181 -9.31 19.29 13.79
C GLU A 181 -9.35 17.87 13.20
N GLY A 182 -9.37 16.89 14.10
CA GLY A 182 -9.33 15.46 13.75
C GLY A 182 -10.67 14.75 13.84
N GLU A 183 -11.77 15.48 13.99
CA GLU A 183 -13.10 14.88 14.10
C GLU A 183 -13.53 14.25 12.78
N ILE A 184 -14.18 13.09 12.86
CA ILE A 184 -14.64 12.37 11.67
C ILE A 184 -16.04 12.86 11.30
N GLU A 185 -16.15 13.54 10.17
CA GLU A 185 -17.37 14.14 9.64
C GLU A 185 -18.15 13.17 8.71
N ILE A 186 -18.22 11.90 9.08
CA ILE A 186 -19.16 10.93 8.50
C ILE A 186 -19.87 10.14 9.58
N SER A 187 -21.06 9.65 9.26
CA SER A 187 -21.85 8.87 10.22
C SER A 187 -21.11 7.60 10.65
N ARG A 188 -21.16 7.28 11.95
CA ARG A 188 -20.56 6.07 12.53
C ARG A 188 -20.99 4.80 11.80
N TRP A 189 -22.26 4.72 11.40
CA TRP A 189 -22.80 3.62 10.60
C TRP A 189 -22.12 3.47 9.24
N ARG A 190 -21.79 4.57 8.55
CA ARG A 190 -21.05 4.51 7.29
C ARG A 190 -19.62 4.03 7.50
N ILE A 191 -18.91 4.53 8.52
CA ILE A 191 -17.57 4.05 8.86
C ILE A 191 -17.60 2.54 9.10
N LEU A 192 -18.52 2.05 9.93
CA LEU A 192 -18.67 0.61 10.22
C LEU A 192 -18.96 -0.19 8.95
N LYS A 193 -19.95 0.23 8.14
CA LYS A 193 -20.34 -0.45 6.90
C LYS A 193 -19.18 -0.54 5.92
N PHE A 194 -18.50 0.57 5.67
CA PHE A 194 -17.41 0.62 4.70
C PHE A 194 -16.14 -0.05 5.23
N SER A 195 -15.90 -0.04 6.54
CA SER A 195 -14.79 -0.80 7.14
C SER A 195 -15.02 -2.30 7.04
N PHE A 196 -16.25 -2.77 7.31
CA PHE A 196 -16.60 -4.18 7.11
C PHE A 196 -16.48 -4.60 5.65
N PHE A 197 -17.00 -3.80 4.72
CA PHE A 197 -16.86 -4.06 3.28
C PHE A 197 -15.39 -4.08 2.85
N GLY A 198 -14.60 -3.11 3.32
CA GLY A 198 -13.15 -3.08 3.08
C GLY A 198 -12.43 -4.29 3.67
N THR A 199 -12.87 -4.79 4.83
CA THR A 199 -12.30 -6.01 5.44
C THR A 199 -12.53 -7.24 4.56
N LEU A 200 -13.74 -7.39 3.99
CA LEU A 200 -14.04 -8.46 3.04
C LEU A 200 -13.18 -8.35 1.78
N LEU A 201 -13.04 -7.14 1.23
CA LEU A 201 -12.18 -6.90 0.08
C LEU A 201 -10.69 -7.14 0.40
N GLY A 202 -10.23 -6.83 1.62
CA GLY A 202 -8.88 -7.15 2.10
C GLY A 202 -8.64 -8.65 2.24
N ALA A 203 -9.61 -9.40 2.75
CA ALA A 203 -9.56 -10.86 2.74
C ALA A 203 -9.43 -11.41 1.31
N LEU A 204 -10.20 -10.87 0.36
CA LEU A 204 -10.07 -11.24 -1.05
C LEU A 204 -8.71 -10.84 -1.64
N ALA A 205 -8.19 -9.66 -1.32
CA ALA A 205 -6.87 -9.17 -1.76
C ALA A 205 -5.72 -10.06 -1.29
N SER A 206 -5.84 -10.65 -0.10
CA SER A 206 -4.82 -11.57 0.42
C SER A 206 -4.80 -12.93 -0.30
N ILE A 207 -5.82 -13.26 -1.10
CA ILE A 207 -5.87 -14.48 -1.91
C ILE A 207 -5.61 -14.16 -3.38
N LEU A 208 -6.21 -13.09 -3.89
CA LEU A 208 -6.23 -12.73 -5.30
C LEU A 208 -4.97 -11.95 -5.68
N PRO A 209 -4.21 -12.39 -6.70
CA PRO A 209 -2.98 -11.72 -7.09
C PRO A 209 -3.27 -10.31 -7.61
N THR A 210 -2.35 -9.38 -7.34
CA THR A 210 -2.36 -7.99 -7.83
C THR A 210 -3.54 -7.14 -7.41
N PHE A 211 -4.44 -7.66 -6.55
CA PHE A 211 -5.57 -6.91 -6.04
C PHE A 211 -5.13 -6.01 -4.89
N THR A 212 -5.15 -4.69 -5.09
CA THR A 212 -4.65 -3.70 -4.10
C THR A 212 -5.77 -2.91 -3.44
N SER A 213 -5.47 -2.25 -2.30
CA SER A 213 -6.45 -1.37 -1.64
C SER A 213 -6.96 -0.24 -2.52
N SER A 214 -6.14 0.27 -3.43
CA SER A 214 -6.55 1.29 -4.41
C SER A 214 -7.60 0.76 -5.38
N GLN A 215 -7.45 -0.48 -5.86
CA GLN A 215 -8.43 -1.10 -6.76
C GLN A 215 -9.70 -1.49 -6.01
N ALA A 216 -9.57 -2.00 -4.78
CA ALA A 216 -10.70 -2.27 -3.89
C ALA A 216 -11.51 -0.99 -3.58
N ALA A 217 -10.82 0.13 -3.30
CA ALA A 217 -11.46 1.42 -3.09
C ALA A 217 -12.13 1.96 -4.36
N LEU A 218 -11.54 1.73 -5.56
CA LEU A 218 -12.23 2.03 -6.83
C LEU A 218 -13.54 1.24 -6.98
N MET A 219 -13.57 -0.04 -6.62
CA MET A 219 -14.82 -0.81 -6.61
C MET A 219 -15.81 -0.24 -5.59
N GLY A 220 -15.31 0.16 -4.41
CA GLY A 220 -16.09 0.87 -3.40
C GLY A 220 -16.69 2.19 -3.88
N SER A 221 -16.08 2.86 -4.86
CA SER A 221 -16.56 4.14 -5.40
C SER A 221 -17.92 4.02 -6.13
N PHE A 222 -18.33 2.81 -6.54
CA PHE A 222 -19.68 2.56 -7.04
C PHE A 222 -20.74 2.56 -5.94
N LEU A 223 -20.33 2.32 -4.68
CA LEU A 223 -21.22 2.38 -3.51
C LEU A 223 -21.30 3.78 -2.91
N SER A 224 -20.21 4.55 -2.98
CA SER A 224 -20.14 5.92 -2.48
C SER A 224 -19.12 6.76 -3.24
N LYS A 225 -19.51 7.95 -3.68
CA LYS A 225 -18.61 8.91 -4.35
C LYS A 225 -17.84 9.82 -3.39
N GLU A 226 -18.09 9.70 -2.08
CA GLU A 226 -17.46 10.56 -1.07
C GLU A 226 -16.03 10.13 -0.75
N GLU A 227 -15.13 11.11 -0.64
CA GLU A 227 -13.71 10.91 -0.34
C GLU A 227 -13.49 10.11 0.95
N ARG A 228 -14.25 10.41 2.01
CA ARG A 228 -14.12 9.74 3.32
C ARG A 228 -14.51 8.27 3.27
N SER A 229 -15.55 7.93 2.50
CA SER A 229 -15.96 6.54 2.29
C SER A 229 -14.89 5.77 1.50
N PHE A 230 -14.34 6.40 0.46
CA PHE A 230 -13.24 5.84 -0.33
C PHE A 230 -12.01 5.55 0.56
N LEU A 231 -11.61 6.52 1.38
CA LEU A 231 -10.49 6.39 2.31
C LEU A 231 -10.72 5.30 3.35
N THR A 232 -11.93 5.22 3.91
CA THR A 232 -12.30 4.16 4.87
C THR A 232 -12.12 2.78 4.27
N ILE A 233 -12.56 2.56 3.02
CA ILE A 233 -12.38 1.29 2.31
C ILE A 233 -10.88 1.04 2.07
N ALA A 234 -10.14 2.02 1.54
CA ALA A 234 -8.72 1.86 1.23
C ALA A 234 -7.90 1.44 2.46
N PHE A 235 -8.03 2.15 3.59
CA PHE A 235 -7.29 1.84 4.82
C PHE A 235 -7.72 0.50 5.43
N SER A 236 -9.02 0.17 5.39
CA SER A 236 -9.51 -1.12 5.86
C SER A 236 -8.96 -2.28 5.03
N VAL A 237 -8.90 -2.11 3.70
CA VAL A 237 -8.36 -3.14 2.79
C VAL A 237 -6.88 -3.35 3.04
N ASN A 238 -6.08 -2.28 3.19
CA ASN A 238 -4.64 -2.37 3.45
C ASN A 238 -4.36 -3.21 4.71
N THR A 239 -4.97 -2.82 5.83
CA THR A 239 -4.77 -3.52 7.12
C THR A 239 -5.34 -4.95 7.12
N ALA A 240 -6.56 -5.16 6.57
CA ALA A 240 -7.13 -6.49 6.48
C ALA A 240 -6.32 -7.42 5.56
N ASN A 241 -5.87 -6.92 4.40
CA ASN A 241 -5.01 -7.65 3.48
C ASN A 241 -3.73 -8.13 4.19
N TYR A 242 -3.08 -7.24 4.94
CA TYR A 242 -1.88 -7.59 5.69
C TYR A 242 -2.13 -8.70 6.73
N PHE A 243 -3.20 -8.58 7.51
CA PHE A 243 -3.59 -9.58 8.51
C PHE A 243 -3.97 -10.94 7.90
N PHE A 244 -4.84 -10.96 6.88
CA PHE A 244 -5.24 -12.20 6.21
C PHE A 244 -4.12 -12.83 5.39
N SER A 245 -3.16 -12.04 4.90
CA SER A 245 -1.96 -12.55 4.24
C SER A 245 -1.11 -13.38 5.20
N MET A 246 -1.02 -12.98 6.47
CA MET A 246 -0.34 -13.78 7.51
C MET A 246 -1.08 -15.10 7.76
N GLY A 247 -2.42 -15.08 7.79
CA GLY A 247 -3.24 -16.30 7.80
C GLY A 247 -3.03 -17.19 6.57
N ASN A 248 -2.90 -16.60 5.37
CA ASN A 248 -2.62 -17.33 4.14
C ASN A 248 -1.26 -18.01 4.19
N PHE A 249 -0.25 -17.28 4.68
CA PHE A 249 1.11 -17.76 4.83
C PHE A 249 1.17 -18.93 5.82
N TYR A 250 0.54 -18.81 6.99
CA TYR A 250 0.44 -19.89 7.98
C TYR A 250 -0.16 -21.17 7.37
N LEU A 251 -1.24 -21.06 6.58
CA LEU A 251 -1.93 -22.23 6.03
C LEU A 251 -1.26 -22.84 4.79
N THR A 252 -0.75 -21.99 3.89
CA THR A 252 -0.39 -22.41 2.52
C THR A 252 1.09 -22.21 2.20
N GLY A 253 1.84 -21.52 3.07
CA GLY A 253 3.21 -21.08 2.81
C GLY A 253 3.34 -20.03 1.71
N ARG A 254 2.22 -19.55 1.14
CA ARG A 254 2.22 -18.55 0.07
C ARG A 254 2.38 -17.15 0.65
N THR A 255 3.25 -16.36 0.03
CA THR A 255 3.56 -15.00 0.46
C THR A 255 2.86 -13.99 -0.43
N ARG A 256 2.37 -12.90 0.17
CA ARG A 256 1.52 -11.90 -0.50
C ARG A 256 1.97 -10.47 -0.28
N ASN A 257 2.91 -10.26 0.63
CA ASN A 257 3.63 -9.01 0.84
C ASN A 257 5.11 -9.32 1.09
N GLY A 258 5.97 -8.30 0.98
CA GLY A 258 7.42 -8.47 1.08
C GLY A 258 7.90 -8.94 2.46
N ILE A 259 7.21 -8.55 3.54
CA ILE A 259 7.54 -9.02 4.89
C ILE A 259 7.36 -10.53 5.01
N LEU A 260 6.23 -11.07 4.53
CA LEU A 260 6.01 -12.51 4.54
C LEU A 260 6.96 -13.25 3.59
N ALA A 261 7.37 -12.62 2.48
CA ALA A 261 8.41 -13.17 1.59
C ALA A 261 9.74 -13.33 2.34
N LEU A 262 10.16 -12.30 3.08
CA LEU A 262 11.36 -12.34 3.91
C LEU A 262 11.26 -13.37 5.04
N ILE A 263 10.11 -13.43 5.73
CA ILE A 263 9.85 -14.45 6.76
C ILE A 263 9.97 -15.84 6.14
N ARG A 264 9.42 -16.08 4.94
CA ARG A 264 9.47 -17.39 4.28
C ARG A 264 10.88 -17.86 3.99
N GLU A 265 11.79 -16.97 3.62
CA GLU A 265 13.18 -17.34 3.29
C GLU A 265 13.92 -17.91 4.50
N SER A 266 13.60 -17.42 5.70
CA SER A 266 14.39 -17.71 6.90
C SER A 266 13.64 -18.47 8.00
N TYR A 267 12.31 -18.37 8.01
CA TYR A 267 11.39 -18.96 8.99
C TYR A 267 10.10 -19.44 8.29
N PRO A 268 10.18 -20.47 7.43
CA PRO A 268 9.10 -20.85 6.51
C PRO A 268 7.87 -21.46 7.18
N ILE A 269 7.99 -21.98 8.40
CA ILE A 269 6.92 -22.71 9.10
C ILE A 269 6.64 -22.00 10.41
N LEU A 270 5.38 -21.61 10.60
CA LEU A 270 4.86 -21.08 11.86
C LEU A 270 4.08 -22.17 12.59
N SER A 271 4.38 -22.37 13.87
CA SER A 271 3.55 -23.20 14.75
C SER A 271 2.21 -22.52 15.06
N GLU A 272 1.22 -23.30 15.48
CA GLU A 272 -0.09 -22.77 15.91
C GLU A 272 0.06 -21.73 17.03
N ARG A 273 0.96 -21.99 17.99
CA ARG A 273 1.24 -21.07 19.10
C ARG A 273 1.79 -19.73 18.60
N GLU A 274 2.74 -19.76 17.67
CA GLU A 274 3.32 -18.56 17.07
C GLU A 274 2.30 -17.76 16.26
N PHE A 275 1.47 -18.45 15.49
CA PHE A 275 0.35 -17.85 14.77
C PHE A 275 -0.62 -17.11 15.71
N LEU A 276 -1.00 -17.75 16.82
CA LEU A 276 -1.84 -17.12 17.86
C LEU A 276 -1.15 -15.92 18.52
N ILE A 277 0.16 -15.98 18.75
CA ILE A 277 0.95 -14.85 19.28
C ILE A 277 0.94 -13.69 18.29
N LEU A 278 1.09 -13.93 16.99
CA LEU A 278 1.03 -12.89 15.95
C LEU A 278 -0.37 -12.25 15.86
N ILE A 279 -1.44 -13.04 16.01
CA ILE A 279 -2.81 -12.52 16.10
C ILE A 279 -2.95 -11.62 17.32
N PHE A 280 -2.57 -12.09 18.51
CA PHE A 280 -2.65 -11.30 19.73
C PHE A 280 -1.81 -10.02 19.64
N GLY A 281 -0.58 -10.14 19.16
CA GLY A 281 0.30 -9.00 18.91
C GLY A 281 -0.31 -7.98 17.94
N SER A 282 -1.10 -8.43 16.96
CA SER A 282 -1.80 -7.53 16.03
C SER A 282 -2.80 -6.62 16.76
N PHE A 283 -3.56 -7.18 17.71
CA PHE A 283 -4.50 -6.40 18.54
C PHE A 283 -3.79 -5.50 19.54
N CYS A 284 -2.68 -5.95 20.13
CA CYS A 284 -1.85 -5.10 20.99
C CYS A 284 -1.28 -3.90 20.22
N ALA A 285 -0.74 -4.14 19.01
CA ALA A 285 -0.23 -3.09 18.15
C ALA A 285 -1.32 -2.08 17.78
N ALA A 286 -2.51 -2.56 17.40
CA ALA A 286 -3.65 -1.70 17.10
C ALA A 286 -4.07 -0.86 18.31
N ALA A 287 -4.14 -1.44 19.51
CA ALA A 287 -4.45 -0.72 20.74
C ALA A 287 -3.41 0.38 21.03
N LEU A 288 -2.11 0.08 20.88
CA LEU A 288 -1.04 1.06 21.03
C LEU A 288 -1.15 2.18 20.01
N VAL A 289 -1.37 1.88 18.73
CA VAL A 289 -1.52 2.90 17.68
C VAL A 289 -2.74 3.79 17.95
N ASN A 290 -3.84 3.27 18.49
CA ASN A 290 -4.99 4.10 18.87
C ASN A 290 -4.64 5.09 20.00
N LEU A 291 -3.72 4.76 20.89
CA LEU A 291 -3.30 5.65 21.98
C LEU A 291 -2.46 6.83 21.48
N TYR A 292 -1.51 6.59 20.56
CA TYR A 292 -0.55 7.63 20.16
C TYR A 292 -0.75 8.16 18.73
N GLY A 293 -1.43 7.43 17.85
CA GLY A 293 -1.40 7.66 16.40
C GLY A 293 -1.94 9.04 15.98
N LEU A 294 -3.04 9.49 16.60
CA LEU A 294 -3.59 10.81 16.30
C LEU A 294 -2.70 11.95 16.82
N ALA A 295 -2.11 11.78 18.01
CA ALA A 295 -1.16 12.74 18.56
C ALA A 295 0.12 12.82 17.70
N LEU A 296 0.61 11.68 17.21
CA LEU A 296 1.73 11.59 16.28
C LEU A 296 1.41 12.29 14.95
N GLY A 297 0.23 12.03 14.37
CA GLY A 297 -0.24 12.72 13.16
C GLY A 297 -0.32 14.24 13.33
N ARG A 298 -0.79 14.71 14.50
CA ARG A 298 -0.78 16.15 14.86
C ARG A 298 0.62 16.71 14.99
N GLY A 299 1.54 15.99 15.64
CA GLY A 299 2.94 16.39 15.77
C GLY A 299 3.63 16.53 14.41
N ILE A 300 3.49 15.51 13.55
CA ILE A 300 4.08 15.50 12.21
C ILE A 300 3.43 16.57 11.33
N GLY A 301 2.10 16.69 11.34
CA GLY A 301 1.40 17.74 10.59
C GLY A 301 1.92 19.13 10.95
N LYS A 302 2.06 19.44 12.25
CA LYS A 302 2.61 20.72 12.72
C LYS A 302 4.08 20.92 12.36
N ALA A 303 4.87 19.85 12.35
CA ALA A 303 6.26 19.94 11.91
C ALA A 303 6.33 20.28 10.41
N LEU A 304 5.45 19.70 9.60
CA LEU A 304 5.44 19.88 8.15
C LEU A 304 4.89 21.24 7.68
N THR A 305 4.05 21.93 8.46
CA THR A 305 3.55 23.27 8.07
C THR A 305 4.67 24.30 7.92
N GLY A 306 5.79 24.13 8.64
CA GLY A 306 6.97 25.00 8.57
C GLY A 306 8.03 24.57 7.54
N VAL A 307 7.83 23.44 6.85
CA VAL A 307 8.84 22.87 5.95
C VAL A 307 8.57 23.30 4.50
N ASP A 308 9.65 23.66 3.80
CA ASP A 308 9.61 23.87 2.35
C ASP A 308 9.44 22.52 1.65
N TYR A 309 8.23 22.26 1.14
CA TYR A 309 7.85 21.02 0.46
C TYR A 309 8.78 20.68 -0.69
N ARG A 310 9.22 21.69 -1.45
CA ARG A 310 10.14 21.48 -2.55
C ARG A 310 11.48 20.93 -2.06
N LYS A 311 12.05 21.50 -0.98
CA LYS A 311 13.31 21.02 -0.40
C LYS A 311 13.16 19.61 0.17
N LEU A 312 12.05 19.33 0.85
CA LEU A 312 11.74 18.01 1.39
C LEU A 312 11.65 16.96 0.28
N ASN A 313 10.87 17.23 -0.79
CA ASN A 313 10.71 16.30 -1.90
C ASN A 313 12.02 16.09 -2.68
N ILE A 314 12.84 17.13 -2.87
CA ILE A 314 14.19 16.99 -3.45
C ILE A 314 15.07 16.11 -2.57
N SER A 315 15.02 16.29 -1.25
CA SER A 315 15.78 15.45 -0.31
C SER A 315 15.34 13.98 -0.37
N ILE A 316 14.03 13.72 -0.40
CA ILE A 316 13.49 12.36 -0.50
C ILE A 316 13.86 11.73 -1.85
N LEU A 317 13.72 12.48 -2.95
CA LEU A 317 14.10 12.02 -4.28
C LEU A 317 15.59 11.67 -4.33
N SER A 318 16.45 12.50 -3.75
CA SER A 318 17.88 12.25 -3.66
C SER A 318 18.17 10.96 -2.87
N ALA A 319 17.49 10.76 -1.74
CA ALA A 319 17.62 9.54 -0.94
C ALA A 319 17.16 8.28 -1.72
N VAL A 320 16.06 8.37 -2.47
CA VAL A 320 15.57 7.29 -3.35
C VAL A 320 16.61 6.93 -4.42
N PHE A 321 17.20 7.93 -5.09
CA PHE A 321 18.28 7.68 -6.07
C PHE A 321 19.51 7.04 -5.43
N MET A 322 19.91 7.49 -4.23
CA MET A 322 21.03 6.90 -3.49
C MET A 322 20.74 5.45 -3.08
N LEU A 323 19.55 5.15 -2.56
CA LEU A 323 19.13 3.79 -2.21
C LEU A 323 19.04 2.89 -3.44
N SER A 324 18.52 3.42 -4.55
CA SER A 324 18.44 2.69 -5.82
C SER A 324 19.84 2.28 -6.30
N PHE A 325 20.80 3.20 -6.23
CA PHE A 325 22.21 2.93 -6.51
C PHE A 325 22.84 1.95 -5.52
N TYR A 326 22.52 2.07 -4.23
CA TYR A 326 23.05 1.17 -3.20
C TYR A 326 22.62 -0.28 -3.42
N PHE A 327 21.35 -0.53 -3.73
CA PHE A 327 20.84 -1.88 -3.91
C PHE A 327 21.33 -2.54 -5.20
N ASP A 328 21.26 -1.81 -6.34
CA ASP A 328 21.43 -2.40 -7.67
C ASP A 328 22.29 -1.56 -8.64
N GLY A 329 23.04 -0.58 -8.11
CA GLY A 329 23.97 0.24 -8.87
C GLY A 329 23.29 0.97 -10.02
N ILE A 330 23.95 0.96 -11.19
CA ILE A 330 23.44 1.65 -12.39
C ILE A 330 22.17 1.02 -12.94
N PHE A 331 22.01 -0.31 -12.83
CA PHE A 331 20.80 -1.00 -13.30
C PHE A 331 19.58 -0.63 -12.46
N GLY A 332 19.75 -0.44 -11.16
CA GLY A 332 18.72 0.12 -10.28
C GLY A 332 18.26 1.49 -10.73
N ILE A 333 19.21 2.42 -10.96
CA ILE A 333 18.89 3.79 -11.42
C ILE A 333 18.16 3.78 -12.77
N LEU A 334 18.64 3.01 -13.75
CA LEU A 334 18.01 2.93 -15.07
C LEU A 334 16.57 2.40 -14.98
N THR A 335 16.35 1.39 -14.14
CA THR A 335 15.02 0.83 -13.88
C THR A 335 14.10 1.84 -13.20
N LEU A 336 14.62 2.57 -12.20
CA LEU A 336 13.89 3.63 -11.50
C LEU A 336 13.47 4.75 -12.47
N ILE A 337 14.37 5.20 -13.36
CA ILE A 337 14.08 6.25 -14.35
C ILE A 337 13.05 5.77 -15.37
N ALA A 338 13.17 4.54 -15.87
CA ALA A 338 12.19 3.96 -16.79
C ALA A 338 10.80 3.87 -16.15
N ALA A 339 10.72 3.35 -14.92
CA ALA A 339 9.51 3.30 -14.12
C ALA A 339 8.91 4.70 -13.87
N ALA A 340 9.75 5.67 -13.48
CA ALA A 340 9.35 7.07 -13.28
C ALA A 340 8.79 7.71 -14.55
N SER A 341 9.38 7.42 -15.71
CA SER A 341 8.91 7.93 -17.00
C SER A 341 7.51 7.40 -17.32
N VAL A 342 7.25 6.10 -17.12
CA VAL A 342 5.92 5.50 -17.32
C VAL A 342 4.91 6.08 -16.32
N GLY A 343 5.27 6.17 -15.04
CA GLY A 343 4.41 6.71 -14.00
C GLY A 343 4.05 8.18 -14.22
N TYR A 344 5.01 9.00 -14.65
CA TYR A 344 4.80 10.41 -14.99
C TYR A 344 3.93 10.56 -16.24
N THR A 345 4.16 9.73 -17.27
CA THR A 345 3.32 9.72 -18.48
C THR A 345 1.86 9.42 -18.17
N ALA A 346 1.57 8.55 -17.19
CA ALA A 346 0.20 8.27 -16.75
C ALA A 346 -0.49 9.53 -16.18
N ILE A 347 0.25 10.38 -15.48
CA ILE A 347 -0.24 11.66 -14.93
C ILE A 347 -0.53 12.65 -16.06
N GLU A 348 0.41 12.84 -16.99
CA GLU A 348 0.26 13.74 -18.15
C GLU A 348 -0.94 13.36 -19.03
N LEU A 349 -1.14 12.05 -19.27
CA LEU A 349 -2.30 11.54 -20.03
C LEU A 349 -3.61 11.56 -19.22
N GLY A 350 -3.56 11.95 -17.95
CA GLY A 350 -4.71 12.06 -17.05
C GLY A 350 -5.40 10.73 -16.77
N VAL A 351 -4.66 9.63 -16.79
CA VAL A 351 -5.13 8.26 -16.55
C VAL A 351 -4.88 7.88 -15.08
N LYS A 352 -5.77 7.09 -14.48
CA LYS A 352 -5.53 6.57 -13.12
C LYS A 352 -4.28 5.69 -13.10
N ARG A 353 -3.40 5.95 -12.12
CA ARG A 353 -2.14 5.21 -11.93
C ARG A 353 -2.33 3.73 -11.60
N THR A 354 -3.53 3.27 -11.23
CA THR A 354 -3.81 1.82 -11.11
C THR A 354 -3.53 1.04 -12.39
N ASN A 355 -3.55 1.69 -13.56
CA ASN A 355 -3.16 1.05 -14.82
C ASN A 355 -1.66 0.72 -14.89
N CYS A 356 -0.80 1.38 -14.09
CA CYS A 356 0.62 1.03 -13.93
C CYS A 356 0.83 -0.34 -13.25
N MET A 357 -0.21 -0.92 -12.62
CA MET A 357 -0.17 -2.29 -12.10
C MET A 357 -0.06 -3.35 -13.21
N GLY A 358 -0.15 -2.95 -14.49
CA GLY A 358 0.25 -3.77 -15.63
C GLY A 358 1.62 -4.44 -15.43
N VAL A 359 2.53 -3.79 -14.70
CA VAL A 359 3.84 -4.32 -14.31
C VAL A 359 3.79 -5.70 -13.64
N LEU A 360 2.76 -5.97 -12.83
CA LEU A 360 2.54 -7.30 -12.25
C LEU A 360 1.49 -8.09 -13.03
N MET A 361 0.42 -7.43 -13.46
CA MET A 361 -0.75 -8.08 -14.04
C MET A 361 -0.42 -8.75 -15.37
N LEU A 362 0.29 -8.05 -16.27
CA LEU A 362 0.67 -8.60 -17.58
C LEU A 362 1.60 -9.82 -17.41
N ARG A 363 2.51 -9.75 -16.45
CA ARG A 363 3.40 -10.88 -16.11
C ARG A 363 2.61 -12.13 -15.73
N ILE A 364 1.58 -12.00 -14.89
CA ILE A 364 0.72 -13.11 -14.44
C ILE A 364 -0.20 -13.64 -15.55
N LEU A 365 -0.58 -12.79 -16.50
CA LEU A 365 -1.38 -13.21 -17.65
C LEU A 365 -0.55 -14.05 -18.64
N ILE A 366 0.74 -13.75 -18.79
CA ILE A 366 1.63 -14.42 -19.75
C ILE A 366 2.30 -15.65 -19.15
N LYS A 367 2.86 -15.54 -17.94
CA LYS A 367 3.53 -16.63 -17.21
C LYS A 367 2.51 -17.36 -16.35
#